data_AF-A0A060CBL9-F1
#
_entry.id   AF-A0A060CBL9-F1
#
_cell.length_a   1.000
_cell.length_b   1.000
_cell.length_c   1.000
_cell.angle_alpha   90.00
_cell.angle_beta   90.00
_cell.angle_gamma   90.00
#
_symmetry.space_group_name_H-M   'P 1'
#
loop_
_entity.id
_entity.type
_entity.pdbx_description
1 polymer ?
#
loop_
_entity_poly.entity_id
_entity_poly.type
_entity_poly.pdbx_seq_one_letter_code
_entity_poly.pdbx_strand_id
1 'polypeptide(L)'
;MNTLSVSRLALALAFGATLSACSSTPADQQPSTQTAPGTASRPILTADEAKNFLPASYFQSLDPNAAVWRPSAISLPAKPDFIVGPAGTPGVTNTSI
;
A
#
# COMPACT_ATOMS: atom_id res chain seq x y z
N MET A 1 -22.39 -21.43 -62.07
CA MET A 1 -21.76 -20.79 -60.90
C MET A 1 -22.70 -20.96 -59.72
N ASN A 2 -22.38 -21.90 -58.82
CA ASN A 2 -23.22 -22.22 -57.68
C ASN A 2 -22.97 -21.21 -56.55
N THR A 3 -24.04 -20.61 -56.05
CA THR A 3 -24.04 -19.69 -54.91
C THR A 3 -23.84 -20.45 -53.61
N LEU A 4 -22.77 -20.15 -52.87
CA LEU A 4 -22.47 -20.77 -51.59
C LEU A 4 -23.35 -20.16 -50.49
N SER A 5 -24.22 -20.98 -49.93
CA SER A 5 -25.05 -20.67 -48.76
C SER A 5 -24.19 -20.65 -47.50
N VAL A 6 -23.98 -19.47 -46.91
CA VAL A 6 -23.26 -19.35 -45.64
C VAL A 6 -24.20 -19.71 -44.50
N SER A 7 -23.95 -20.89 -43.93
CA SER A 7 -24.68 -21.49 -42.82
C SER A 7 -24.75 -20.58 -41.59
N ARG A 8 -25.97 -20.38 -41.08
CA ARG A 8 -26.31 -19.62 -39.86
C ARG A 8 -25.62 -20.13 -38.58
N LEU A 9 -24.87 -21.23 -38.64
CA LEU A 9 -24.13 -21.78 -37.50
C LEU A 9 -22.92 -20.93 -37.06
N ALA A 10 -22.35 -20.13 -37.98
CA ALA A 10 -21.18 -19.30 -37.67
C ALA A 10 -21.48 -18.12 -36.74
N LEU A 11 -22.75 -17.73 -36.59
CA LEU A 11 -23.12 -16.58 -35.75
C LEU A 11 -23.30 -16.94 -34.27
N ALA A 12 -23.43 -18.22 -33.93
CA ALA A 12 -23.69 -18.66 -32.55
C ALA A 12 -22.40 -18.84 -31.72
N LEU A 13 -21.22 -18.84 -32.35
CA LEU A 13 -19.94 -18.97 -31.63
C LEU A 13 -19.33 -17.62 -31.22
N ALA A 14 -19.90 -16.49 -31.66
CA ALA A 14 -19.36 -15.16 -31.41
C ALA A 14 -19.89 -14.50 -30.11
N PHE A 15 -20.82 -15.14 -29.39
CA PHE A 15 -21.39 -14.59 -28.15
C PHE A 15 -20.98 -15.35 -26.87
N GLY A 16 -20.07 -16.33 -26.96
CA GLY A 16 -19.66 -17.17 -25.82
C GLY A 16 -18.34 -16.76 -25.14
N ALA A 17 -17.67 -15.69 -25.56
CA ALA A 17 -16.30 -15.38 -25.16
C ALA A 17 -16.13 -14.01 -24.47
N THR A 18 -17.16 -13.47 -23.82
CA THR A 18 -17.08 -12.14 -23.14
C THR A 18 -17.24 -12.18 -21.62
N LEU A 19 -17.26 -13.36 -20.97
CA LEU A 19 -17.49 -13.49 -19.52
C LEU A 19 -16.38 -14.24 -18.76
N SER A 20 -15.14 -14.14 -19.23
CA SER A 20 -13.97 -14.52 -18.41
C SER A 20 -12.89 -13.45 -18.46
N ALA A 21 -13.30 -12.17 -18.42
CA ALA A 21 -12.46 -11.17 -17.78
C ALA A 21 -12.54 -11.44 -16.28
N CYS A 22 -11.74 -12.41 -15.82
CA CYS A 22 -11.37 -12.53 -14.43
C CYS A 22 -10.84 -11.16 -14.02
N SER A 23 -11.62 -10.42 -13.23
CA SER A 23 -11.24 -9.15 -12.64
C SER A 23 -10.01 -9.41 -11.78
N SER A 24 -8.82 -9.29 -12.37
CA SER A 24 -7.56 -9.38 -11.65
C SER A 24 -7.40 -8.06 -10.91
N THR A 25 -8.17 -7.88 -9.83
CA THR A 25 -7.87 -6.84 -8.85
C THR A 25 -6.41 -7.05 -8.46
N PRO A 26 -5.52 -6.06 -8.71
CA PRO A 26 -4.13 -6.12 -8.28
C PRO A 26 -4.04 -6.57 -6.82
N ALA A 27 -3.01 -7.36 -6.47
CA ALA A 27 -2.93 -8.00 -5.16
C ALA A 27 -2.99 -6.98 -3.99
N ASP A 28 -2.54 -5.75 -4.22
CA ASP A 28 -2.59 -4.61 -3.31
C ASP A 28 -3.97 -3.95 -3.20
N GLN A 29 -4.87 -4.22 -4.14
CA GLN A 29 -6.25 -3.72 -4.16
C GLN A 29 -7.26 -4.78 -3.71
N GLN A 30 -6.80 -6.01 -3.45
CA GLN A 30 -7.67 -7.09 -3.01
C GLN A 30 -8.13 -6.81 -1.56
N PRO A 31 -9.44 -6.91 -1.26
CA PRO A 31 -9.93 -6.72 0.09
C PRO A 31 -9.27 -7.70 1.07
N SER A 32 -9.01 -7.23 2.30
CA SER A 32 -8.52 -8.12 3.35
C SER A 32 -9.54 -9.22 3.61
N THR A 33 -9.06 -10.45 3.79
CA THR A 33 -9.90 -11.59 4.21
C THR A 33 -10.16 -11.60 5.72
N GLN A 34 -9.62 -10.62 6.47
CA GLN A 34 -9.81 -10.50 7.91
C GLN A 34 -11.18 -9.88 8.20
N THR A 35 -11.96 -10.52 9.07
CA THR A 35 -13.30 -10.06 9.45
C THR A 35 -13.39 -9.94 10.97
N ALA A 36 -13.87 -8.80 11.46
CA ALA A 36 -14.11 -8.55 12.88
C ALA A 36 -15.29 -9.39 13.40
N PRO A 37 -15.28 -9.85 14.68
CA PRO A 37 -14.26 -9.61 15.71
C PRO A 37 -13.05 -10.55 15.64
N GLY A 38 -12.96 -11.41 14.61
CA GLY A 38 -11.94 -12.45 14.51
C GLY A 38 -12.23 -13.63 15.44
N THR A 39 -11.19 -14.14 16.09
CA THR A 39 -11.25 -15.31 17.00
C THR A 39 -10.56 -14.99 18.32
N ALA A 40 -10.74 -15.84 19.34
CA ALA A 40 -10.07 -15.66 20.64
C ALA A 40 -8.54 -15.63 20.52
N SER A 41 -7.95 -16.46 19.65
CA SER A 41 -6.50 -16.50 19.44
C SER A 41 -5.99 -15.42 18.48
N ARG A 42 -6.89 -14.80 17.70
CA ARG A 42 -6.55 -13.76 16.73
C ARG A 42 -7.73 -12.79 16.56
N PRO A 43 -7.87 -11.82 17.47
CA PRO A 43 -8.92 -10.81 17.39
C PRO A 43 -8.63 -9.83 16.24
N ILE A 44 -9.69 -9.35 15.60
CA ILE A 44 -9.64 -8.39 14.48
C ILE A 44 -10.53 -7.21 14.82
N LEU A 45 -9.98 -5.99 14.72
CA LEU A 45 -10.71 -4.75 14.99
C LEU A 45 -11.84 -4.55 13.96
N THR A 46 -12.97 -4.06 14.45
CA THR A 46 -14.00 -3.45 13.60
C THR A 46 -13.49 -2.15 12.98
N ALA A 47 -14.16 -1.69 11.91
CA ALA A 47 -13.82 -0.42 11.27
C ALA A 47 -13.96 0.78 12.23
N ASP A 48 -14.90 0.73 13.17
CA ASP A 48 -15.10 1.80 14.15
C ASP A 48 -14.04 1.78 15.24
N GLU A 49 -13.64 0.62 15.75
CA GLU A 49 -12.55 0.50 16.72
C GLU A 49 -11.22 0.96 16.10
N ALA A 50 -10.97 0.63 14.83
CA ALA A 50 -9.74 0.99 14.12
C ALA A 50 -9.51 2.51 14.00
N LYS A 51 -10.57 3.34 14.05
CA LYS A 51 -10.46 4.81 14.01
C LYS A 51 -9.64 5.38 15.16
N ASN A 52 -9.55 4.66 16.28
CA ASN A 52 -8.77 5.07 17.44
C ASN A 52 -7.27 4.74 17.30
N PHE A 53 -6.87 3.94 16.31
CA PHE A 53 -5.50 3.44 16.16
C PHE A 53 -4.79 4.02 14.93
N LEU A 54 -4.95 5.33 14.71
CA LEU A 54 -4.29 6.08 13.64
C LEU A 54 -2.97 6.68 14.14
N PRO A 55 -2.00 7.02 13.25
CA PRO A 55 -0.76 7.70 13.66
C PRO A 55 -1.02 8.95 14.51
N ALA A 56 -2.07 9.72 14.19
CA ALA A 56 -2.46 10.89 14.95
C ALA A 56 -2.95 10.57 16.38
N SER A 57 -3.48 9.36 16.62
CA SER A 57 -3.83 8.88 17.95
C SER A 57 -2.62 8.44 18.75
N TYR A 58 -1.61 7.86 18.10
CA TYR A 58 -0.36 7.42 18.74
C TYR A 58 0.61 8.57 19.01
N PHE A 59 0.59 9.62 18.20
CA PHE A 59 1.52 10.76 18.31
C PHE A 59 0.94 11.95 19.08
N GLN A 60 -0.13 11.73 19.86
CA GLN A 60 -0.68 12.76 20.73
C GLN A 60 0.30 13.14 21.84
N SER A 61 0.27 14.41 22.23
CA SER A 61 0.96 14.88 23.43
C SER A 61 0.15 14.55 24.68
N LEU A 62 0.82 14.44 25.82
CA LEU A 62 0.16 14.38 27.13
C LEU A 62 -0.34 15.75 27.60
N ASP A 63 0.19 16.85 27.02
CA ASP A 63 -0.32 18.19 27.27
C ASP A 63 -1.62 18.40 26.46
N PRO A 64 -2.76 18.70 27.11
CA PRO A 64 -4.05 18.88 26.45
C PRO A 64 -4.09 20.06 25.47
N ASN A 65 -3.17 21.02 25.58
CA ASN A 65 -3.10 22.19 24.69
C ASN A 65 -2.06 22.03 23.58
N ALA A 66 -1.27 20.95 23.61
CA ALA A 66 -0.25 20.72 22.59
C ALA A 66 -0.84 20.07 21.35
N ALA A 67 -0.37 20.51 20.18
CA ALA A 67 -0.71 19.87 18.93
C ALA A 67 -0.13 18.45 18.84
N VAL A 68 -0.82 17.59 18.09
CA VAL A 68 -0.33 16.25 17.74
C VAL A 68 1.00 16.37 16.98
N TRP A 69 1.98 15.53 17.31
CA TRP A 69 3.24 15.50 16.59
C TRP A 69 3.03 15.01 15.14
N ARG A 70 3.42 15.84 14.18
CA ARG A 70 3.32 15.55 12.75
C ARG A 70 4.72 15.71 12.12
N PRO A 71 5.56 14.66 12.16
CA PRO A 71 6.90 14.77 11.60
C PRO A 71 6.84 15.04 10.10
N SER A 72 7.70 15.95 9.64
CA SER A 72 7.98 16.10 8.21
C SER A 72 8.75 14.88 7.69
N ALA A 73 8.67 14.63 6.39
CA ALA A 73 9.54 13.65 5.75
C ALA A 73 11.01 14.01 5.98
N ILE A 74 11.86 12.97 6.13
CA ILE A 74 13.30 13.17 6.23
C ILE A 74 13.79 13.79 4.93
N SER A 75 14.54 14.88 5.05
CA SER A 75 15.17 15.56 3.91
C SER A 75 16.67 15.61 4.15
N LEU A 76 17.42 15.05 3.21
CA LEU A 76 18.87 15.11 3.24
C LEU A 76 19.33 16.44 2.64
N PRO A 77 20.23 17.18 3.31
CA PRO A 77 20.82 18.39 2.73
C PRO A 77 21.74 18.01 1.56
N ALA A 78 21.97 18.96 0.64
CA ALA A 78 22.90 18.76 -0.47
C ALA A 78 24.34 18.48 -0.02
N LYS A 79 24.72 18.98 1.16
CA LYS A 79 25.98 18.69 1.83
C LYS A 79 25.69 18.37 3.30
N PRO A 80 26.20 17.25 3.84
CA PRO A 80 26.05 16.94 5.26
C PRO A 80 26.93 17.86 6.11
N ASP A 81 26.47 18.14 7.34
CA ASP A 81 27.26 18.91 8.32
C ASP A 81 28.48 18.14 8.79
N PHE A 82 28.35 16.82 8.95
CA PHE A 82 29.40 15.91 9.35
C PHE A 82 29.43 14.65 8.49
N ILE A 83 30.63 14.18 8.20
CA ILE A 83 30.89 12.90 7.55
C ILE A 83 31.66 12.05 8.55
N VAL A 84 31.07 10.93 8.97
CA VAL A 84 31.73 9.93 9.82
C VAL A 84 32.27 8.83 8.91
N GLY A 85 33.54 8.48 9.02
CA GLY A 85 34.16 7.46 8.17
C GLY A 85 35.60 7.09 8.57
N PRO A 86 36.28 6.23 7.79
CA PRO A 86 37.65 5.81 8.07
C PRO A 86 38.64 6.97 8.07
N ALA A 87 39.63 6.93 8.98
CA ALA A 87 40.69 7.92 9.05
C ALA A 87 41.47 8.02 7.72
N GLY A 88 41.72 9.24 7.27
CA GLY A 88 42.43 9.50 6.01
C GLY A 88 41.56 9.50 4.75
N THR A 89 40.25 9.24 4.85
CA THR A 89 39.32 9.35 3.70
C THR A 89 38.98 10.82 3.43
N PRO A 90 39.09 11.31 2.16
CA PRO A 90 38.75 12.69 1.84
C PRO A 90 37.32 13.06 2.25
N GLY A 91 37.17 14.20 2.94
CA GLY A 91 35.89 14.71 3.40
C GLY A 91 35.41 14.16 4.74
N VAL A 92 36.05 13.13 5.31
CA VAL A 92 35.70 12.63 6.65
C VAL A 92 36.05 13.66 7.73
N THR A 93 35.08 13.91 8.61
CA THR A 93 35.18 14.84 9.74
C THR A 93 35.35 14.13 11.08
N ASN A 94 34.83 12.90 11.23
CA ASN A 94 34.84 12.13 12.47
C ASN A 94 35.06 10.65 12.17
N THR A 95 35.63 9.89 13.11
CA THR A 95 35.88 8.43 12.95
C THR A 95 34.95 7.55 13.76
N SER A 96 34.02 8.14 14.51
CA SER A 96 32.97 7.48 15.29
C SER A 96 31.70 8.33 15.29
N ILE A 97 30.53 7.70 15.50
CA ILE A 97 29.22 8.36 15.68
C ILE A 97 29.08 8.80 17.14
#